data_AF-A0A6D0IDZ9-F1
#
_entry.id   AF-A0A6D0IDZ9-F1
#
_cell.length_a   1.000
_cell.length_b   1.000
_cell.length_c   1.000
_cell.angle_alpha   90.00
_cell.angle_beta   90.00
_cell.angle_gamma   90.00
#
_symmetry.space_group_name_H-M   'P 1'
#
loop_
_entity.id
_entity.type
_entity.pdbx_description
1 polymer ?
#
loop_
_entity_poly.entity_id
_entity_poly.type
_entity_poly.pdbx_seq_one_letter_code
_entity_poly.pdbx_strand_id
1 'polypeptide(L)'
;MKSAMLAILSGVSWGASAIVAKRLYARHPRVDLLSLTSWQMLYAALVMSVVALLVPQREIDWQSTVFWALAYSAILATALAWSLWLFVLKNLPASIASLSTLAVPVCGVLFSWWLLGENPGAVEGSGIVLIVLALALVSRKKKEAVSVKRI
;
A
#
# COMPACT_ATOMS: atom_id res chain seq x y z
N MET A 1 0.78 -24.56 -5.83
CA MET A 1 0.89 -23.97 -7.19
C MET A 1 -0.14 -22.88 -7.47
N LYS A 2 -1.45 -23.07 -7.18
CA LYS A 2 -2.48 -22.04 -7.42
C LYS A 2 -2.22 -20.70 -6.69
N SER A 3 -1.77 -20.72 -5.44
CA SER A 3 -1.45 -19.52 -4.65
C SER A 3 -0.27 -18.70 -5.18
N ALA A 4 0.79 -19.36 -5.65
CA ALA A 4 1.97 -18.70 -6.22
C ALA A 4 1.63 -17.94 -7.51
N MET A 5 0.78 -18.51 -8.37
CA MET A 5 0.34 -17.85 -9.60
C MET A 5 -0.52 -16.62 -9.30
N LEU A 6 -1.41 -16.70 -8.31
CA LEU A 6 -2.19 -15.54 -7.84
C LEU A 6 -1.29 -14.44 -7.26
N ALA A 7 -0.24 -14.80 -6.53
CA ALA A 7 0.72 -13.83 -5.98
C ALA A 7 1.55 -13.13 -7.08
N ILE A 8 1.94 -13.85 -8.13
CA ILE A 8 2.65 -13.24 -9.27
C ILE A 8 1.70 -12.29 -10.03
N LEU A 9 0.47 -12.73 -10.30
CA LEU A 9 -0.54 -11.91 -10.99
C LEU A 9 -0.89 -10.64 -10.18
N SER A 10 -0.97 -10.73 -8.85
CA SER A 10 -1.21 -9.56 -7.99
C SER A 10 -0.04 -8.58 -8.05
N GLY A 11 1.20 -9.07 -8.01
CA GLY A 11 2.40 -8.24 -8.15
C GLY A 11 2.46 -7.51 -9.50
N VAL A 12 2.18 -8.22 -10.61
CA VAL A 12 2.14 -7.61 -11.96
C VAL A 12 1.04 -6.57 -12.06
N SER A 13 -0.16 -6.89 -11.56
CA SER A 13 -1.30 -5.96 -11.55
C SER A 13 -0.99 -4.68 -10.74
N TRP A 14 -0.36 -4.84 -9.57
CA TRP A 14 0.03 -3.72 -8.71
C TRP A 14 1.07 -2.82 -9.39
N GLY A 15 2.13 -3.40 -9.95
CA GLY A 15 3.17 -2.66 -10.66
C GLY A 15 2.63 -1.93 -11.89
N ALA A 16 1.79 -2.60 -12.70
CA ALA A 16 1.15 -2.00 -13.86
C ALA A 16 0.23 -0.83 -13.47
N SER A 17 -0.58 -1.01 -12.42
CA SER A 17 -1.47 0.05 -11.89
C SER A 17 -0.68 1.29 -11.47
N ALA A 18 0.42 1.14 -10.73
CA ALA A 18 1.25 2.26 -10.30
C ALA A 18 1.86 3.02 -11.49
N ILE A 19 2.30 2.30 -12.53
CA ILE A 19 2.85 2.90 -13.75
C ILE A 19 1.77 3.64 -14.54
N VAL A 20 0.60 3.03 -14.72
CA VAL A 20 -0.54 3.63 -15.45
C VAL A 20 -1.01 4.90 -14.75
N ALA A 21 -1.21 4.86 -13.43
CA ALA A 21 -1.59 6.03 -12.64
C ALA A 21 -0.60 7.19 -12.84
N LYS A 22 0.70 6.88 -12.83
CA LYS A 22 1.74 7.88 -13.06
C LYS A 22 1.79 8.39 -14.51
N ARG A 23 1.61 7.53 -15.51
CA ARG A 23 1.55 7.93 -16.93
C ARG A 23 0.35 8.83 -17.21
N LEU A 24 -0.80 8.50 -16.62
CA LEU A 24 -2.02 9.30 -16.73
C LEU A 24 -1.80 10.69 -16.15
N TYR A 25 -1.13 10.80 -15.00
CA TYR A 25 -0.73 12.07 -14.42
C TYR A 25 0.18 12.90 -15.35
N ALA A 26 1.21 12.27 -15.94
CA ALA A 26 2.13 12.95 -16.84
C ALA A 26 1.45 13.46 -18.12
N ARG A 27 0.43 12.76 -18.62
CA ARG A 27 -0.31 13.12 -19.84
C ARG A 27 -1.46 14.08 -19.60
N HIS A 28 -2.12 14.01 -18.45
CA HIS A 28 -3.30 14.83 -18.14
C HIS A 28 -3.19 15.47 -16.74
N PRO A 29 -2.42 16.56 -16.59
CA PRO A 29 -2.21 17.22 -15.29
C PRO A 29 -3.48 17.83 -14.67
N ARG A 30 -4.54 17.99 -15.47
CA ARG A 30 -5.84 18.57 -15.07
C ARG A 30 -6.83 17.54 -14.53
N VAL A 31 -6.54 16.24 -14.61
CA VAL A 31 -7.42 15.21 -14.04
C VAL A 31 -7.28 15.25 -12.53
N ASP A 32 -8.40 15.43 -11.83
CA ASP A 32 -8.43 15.34 -10.39
C ASP A 32 -8.23 13.89 -9.95
N LEU A 33 -7.12 13.62 -9.26
CA LEU A 33 -6.73 12.28 -8.81
C LEU A 33 -7.72 11.72 -7.79
N LEU A 34 -8.29 12.59 -6.95
CA LEU A 34 -9.30 12.19 -5.99
C LEU A 34 -10.52 11.67 -6.75
N SER A 35 -11.00 12.42 -7.76
CA SER A 35 -12.11 11.97 -8.60
C SER A 35 -11.84 10.63 -9.29
N LEU A 36 -10.67 10.46 -9.93
CA LEU A 36 -10.32 9.21 -10.62
C LEU A 36 -10.30 8.02 -9.65
N THR A 37 -9.71 8.20 -8.47
CA THR A 37 -9.57 7.12 -7.50
C THR A 37 -10.86 6.86 -6.72
N SER A 38 -11.71 7.86 -6.51
CA SER A 38 -13.08 7.67 -6.03
C SER A 38 -13.89 6.82 -7.01
N TRP A 39 -13.81 7.08 -8.32
CA TRP A 39 -14.47 6.26 -9.33
C TRP A 39 -13.90 4.85 -9.39
N GLN A 40 -12.58 4.69 -9.30
CA GLN A 40 -11.93 3.39 -9.22
C GLN A 40 -12.38 2.60 -7.97
N MET A 41 -12.42 3.24 -6.81
CA MET A 41 -12.84 2.62 -5.54
C MET A 41 -14.32 2.25 -5.58
N LEU A 42 -15.17 3.09 -6.16
CA LEU A 42 -16.60 2.80 -6.33
C LEU A 42 -16.81 1.59 -7.25
N TYR A 43 -16.11 1.56 -8.39
CA TYR A 43 -16.15 0.40 -9.29
C TYR A 43 -15.66 -0.87 -8.60
N ALA A 44 -14.53 -0.80 -7.87
CA ALA A 44 -14.01 -1.93 -7.11
C ALA A 44 -15.00 -2.40 -6.04
N ALA A 45 -15.65 -1.48 -5.33
CA ALA A 45 -16.68 -1.80 -4.34
C ALA A 45 -17.87 -2.53 -4.98
N LEU A 46 -18.39 -2.03 -6.11
CA LEU A 46 -19.49 -2.68 -6.83
C LEU A 46 -19.14 -4.09 -7.29
N VAL A 47 -17.97 -4.28 -7.92
CA VAL A 47 -17.50 -5.60 -8.37
C VAL A 47 -17.33 -6.52 -7.16
N MET A 48 -16.73 -6.04 -6.08
CA MET A 48 -16.50 -6.86 -4.89
C MET A 48 -17.80 -7.21 -4.16
N SER A 49 -18.81 -6.33 -4.18
CA SER A 49 -20.15 -6.63 -3.69
C SER A 49 -20.82 -7.75 -4.49
N VAL A 50 -20.71 -7.74 -5.82
CA VAL A 50 -21.22 -8.84 -6.66
C VAL A 50 -20.49 -10.15 -6.33
N VAL A 51 -19.17 -10.12 -6.18
CA VAL A 51 -18.39 -11.32 -5.79
C VAL A 51 -18.82 -11.82 -4.42
N ALA A 52 -19.04 -10.93 -3.44
CA ALA A 52 -19.51 -11.30 -2.11
C ALA A 52 -20.89 -11.98 -2.11
N LEU A 53 -21.76 -11.67 -3.08
CA LEU A 53 -23.05 -12.33 -3.25
C LEU A 53 -22.92 -13.72 -3.91
N LEU A 54 -21.92 -13.90 -4.78
CA LEU A 54 -21.72 -15.15 -5.53
C LEU A 54 -20.87 -16.17 -4.78
N VAL A 55 -20.00 -15.72 -3.88
CA VAL A 55 -19.07 -16.57 -3.14
C VAL A 55 -19.67 -16.91 -1.76
N PRO A 56 -19.84 -18.21 -1.43
CA PRO A 56 -20.28 -18.61 -0.10
C PRO A 56 -19.31 -18.08 0.96
N GLN A 57 -19.85 -17.32 1.91
CA GLN A 57 -19.11 -16.72 3.02
C GLN A 57 -19.80 -17.05 4.34
N ARG A 58 -19.03 -17.00 5.42
CA ARG A 58 -19.55 -17.22 6.77
C ARG A 58 -20.52 -16.09 7.12
N GLU A 59 -21.59 -16.42 7.83
CA GLU A 59 -22.54 -15.42 8.34
C GLU A 59 -21.80 -14.38 9.19
N ILE A 60 -22.13 -13.11 8.96
CA ILE A 60 -21.53 -11.98 9.67
C ILE A 60 -22.24 -11.85 11.02
N ASP A 61 -21.51 -12.04 12.11
CA ASP A 61 -21.97 -11.68 13.43
C ASP A 61 -21.81 -10.17 13.62
N TRP A 62 -22.91 -9.43 13.52
CA TRP A 62 -22.93 -7.98 13.58
C TRP A 62 -22.76 -7.49 15.02
N GLN A 63 -21.52 -7.51 15.49
CA GLN A 63 -21.13 -6.96 16.78
C GLN A 63 -20.62 -5.52 16.64
N SER A 64 -20.72 -4.73 17.71
CA SER A 64 -20.21 -3.35 17.76
C SER A 64 -18.73 -3.25 17.35
N THR A 65 -17.93 -4.25 17.73
CA THR A 65 -16.51 -4.36 17.34
C THR A 65 -16.32 -4.45 15.83
N VAL A 66 -17.19 -5.19 15.13
CA VAL A 66 -17.13 -5.32 13.66
C VAL A 66 -17.41 -3.97 13.01
N PHE A 67 -18.37 -3.21 13.53
CA PHE A 67 -18.65 -1.86 13.04
C PHE A 67 -17.44 -0.93 13.18
N TRP A 68 -16.79 -0.91 14.34
CA TRP A 68 -15.59 -0.11 14.57
C TRP A 68 -14.41 -0.56 13.70
N ALA A 69 -14.21 -1.86 13.53
CA ALA A 69 -13.18 -2.41 12.66
C ALA A 69 -13.42 -2.02 11.18
N LEU A 70 -14.67 -2.09 10.72
CA LEU A 70 -15.06 -1.65 9.38
C LEU A 70 -14.85 -0.15 9.19
N ALA A 71 -15.27 0.68 10.15
CA ALA A 71 -15.09 2.13 10.10
C ALA A 71 -13.60 2.51 10.06
N TYR A 72 -12.78 1.90 10.92
CA TYR A 72 -11.32 2.07 10.92
C TYR A 72 -10.73 1.68 9.55
N SER A 73 -11.11 0.52 9.04
CA SER A 73 -10.57 -0.01 7.78
C SER A 73 -10.96 0.86 6.57
N ALA A 74 -12.23 1.26 6.48
CA ALA A 74 -12.72 2.07 5.37
C ALA A 74 -12.16 3.50 5.39
N ILE A 75 -12.14 4.14 6.56
CA ILE A 75 -11.77 5.56 6.65
C ILE A 75 -10.25 5.73 6.75
N LEU A 76 -9.61 5.10 7.74
CA LEU A 76 -8.19 5.32 8.02
C LEU A 76 -7.32 4.45 7.12
N ALA A 77 -7.56 3.13 7.09
CA ALA A 77 -6.70 2.20 6.36
C ALA A 77 -6.89 2.29 4.83
N THR A 78 -8.06 2.72 4.36
CA THR A 78 -8.36 2.83 2.93
C THR A 78 -8.37 4.28 2.47
N ALA A 79 -9.39 5.07 2.82
CA ALA A 79 -9.57 6.41 2.23
C ALA A 79 -8.39 7.35 2.50
N LEU A 80 -7.95 7.46 3.76
CA LEU A 80 -6.84 8.33 4.14
C LEU A 80 -5.51 7.80 3.63
N ALA A 81 -5.19 6.52 3.89
CA ALA A 81 -3.92 5.93 3.46
C ALA A 81 -3.75 5.94 1.93
N TRP A 82 -4.81 5.64 1.18
CA TRP A 82 -4.76 5.68 -0.28
C TRP A 82 -4.59 7.10 -0.82
N SER A 83 -5.26 8.09 -0.22
CA SER A 83 -5.08 9.51 -0.57
C SER A 83 -3.63 9.96 -0.34
N LEU A 84 -3.03 9.59 0.79
CA LEU A 84 -1.62 9.86 1.08
C LEU A 84 -0.68 9.14 0.09
N TRP A 85 -1.00 7.91 -0.28
CA TRP A 85 -0.24 7.15 -1.27
C TRP A 85 -0.25 7.82 -2.65
N LEU A 86 -1.41 8.29 -3.11
CA LEU A 86 -1.54 9.02 -4.37
C LEU A 86 -0.80 10.35 -4.33
N PHE A 87 -0.84 11.05 -3.19
CA PHE A 87 -0.04 12.24 -2.97
C PHE A 87 1.47 11.94 -3.08
N VAL A 88 1.93 10.85 -2.46
CA VAL A 88 3.32 10.39 -2.58
C VAL A 88 3.67 10.06 -4.03
N LEU A 89 2.83 9.30 -4.74
CA LEU A 89 3.06 8.94 -6.15
C LEU A 89 3.10 10.16 -7.07
N LYS A 90 2.27 11.17 -6.81
CA LYS A 90 2.24 12.43 -7.56
C LYS A 90 3.54 13.22 -7.38
N ASN A 91 4.10 13.23 -6.18
CA ASN A 91 5.24 14.09 -5.83
C ASN A 91 6.60 13.37 -5.92
N LEU A 92 6.65 12.03 -5.98
CA LEU A 92 7.89 11.26 -5.95
C LEU A 92 8.10 10.36 -7.20
N PRO A 93 9.36 10.08 -7.58
CA PRO A 93 9.72 9.00 -8.49
C PRO A 93 9.09 7.65 -8.07
N ALA A 94 8.63 6.84 -9.04
CA ALA A 94 7.91 5.60 -8.75
C ALA A 94 8.78 4.61 -7.97
N SER A 95 10.07 4.51 -8.32
CA SER A 95 11.04 3.72 -7.57
C SER A 95 11.12 4.09 -6.09
N ILE A 96 10.90 5.36 -5.72
CA ILE A 96 11.00 5.81 -4.32
C ILE A 96 9.69 5.54 -3.59
N ALA A 97 8.56 5.85 -4.21
CA ALA A 97 7.25 5.50 -3.66
C ALA A 97 7.16 3.99 -3.39
N SER A 98 7.58 3.16 -4.36
CA SER A 98 7.64 1.71 -4.21
C SER A 98 8.66 1.25 -3.17
N LEU A 99 9.75 1.98 -2.93
CA LEU A 99 10.64 1.64 -1.82
C LEU A 99 10.06 2.00 -0.46
N SER A 100 9.32 3.11 -0.36
CA SER A 100 8.65 3.51 0.89
C SER A 100 7.67 2.45 1.39
N THR A 101 7.14 1.59 0.53
CA THR A 101 6.28 0.47 0.97
C THR A 101 7.04 -0.60 1.76
N LEU A 102 8.38 -0.65 1.68
CA LEU A 102 9.19 -1.50 2.56
C LEU A 102 9.14 -1.06 4.02
N ALA A 103 8.69 0.16 4.32
CA ALA A 103 8.43 0.57 5.70
C ALA A 103 7.20 -0.15 6.30
N VAL A 104 6.26 -0.61 5.47
CA VAL A 104 5.04 -1.30 5.92
C VAL A 104 5.35 -2.54 6.77
N PRO A 105 6.19 -3.51 6.33
CA PRO A 105 6.52 -4.66 7.18
C PRO A 105 7.25 -4.28 8.47
N VAL A 106 8.09 -3.23 8.45
CA VAL A 106 8.77 -2.74 9.68
C VAL A 106 7.74 -2.21 10.68
N CYS A 107 6.85 -1.33 10.24
CA CYS A 107 5.75 -0.85 11.08
C CYS A 107 4.83 -1.98 11.53
N GLY A 108 4.58 -2.96 10.65
CA GLY A 108 3.77 -4.14 10.96
C GLY A 108 4.32 -4.93 12.15
N VAL A 109 5.62 -5.27 12.15
CA VAL A 109 6.21 -6.00 13.27
C VAL A 109 6.28 -5.14 14.54
N LEU A 110 6.60 -3.84 14.41
CA LEU A 110 6.61 -2.93 15.56
C LEU A 110 5.22 -2.80 16.20
N PHE A 111 4.17 -2.70 15.40
CA PHE A 111 2.80 -2.68 15.91
C PHE A 111 2.34 -4.04 16.43
N SER A 112 2.77 -5.16 15.84
CA SER A 112 2.52 -6.49 16.41
C SER A 112 3.12 -6.62 17.80
N TRP A 113 4.38 -6.21 17.96
CA TRP A 113 5.04 -6.23 19.25
C TRP A 113 4.38 -5.31 20.27
N TRP A 114 4.01 -4.09 19.86
CA TRP A 114 3.47 -3.09 20.77
C TRP A 114 1.99 -3.30 21.12
N LEU A 115 1.12 -3.57 20.14
CA LEU A 115 -0.33 -3.71 20.35
C LEU A 115 -0.74 -5.13 20.70
N LEU A 116 -0.12 -6.15 20.09
CA LEU A 116 -0.48 -7.56 20.30
C LEU A 116 0.41 -8.24 21.36
N GLY A 117 1.51 -7.59 21.77
CA GLY A 117 2.45 -8.14 22.75
C GLY A 117 3.31 -9.28 22.21
N GLU A 118 3.34 -9.48 20.89
CA GLU A 118 4.12 -10.54 20.26
C GLU A 118 5.62 -10.23 20.29
N ASN A 119 6.44 -11.10 20.89
CA ASN A 119 7.87 -10.83 20.98
C ASN A 119 8.57 -11.25 19.67
N PRO A 120 9.10 -10.31 18.85
CA PRO A 120 9.75 -10.67 17.60
C PRO A 120 11.00 -11.50 17.89
N GLY A 121 11.09 -12.68 17.26
CA GLY A 121 12.24 -13.55 17.39
C GLY A 121 13.49 -12.95 16.74
N ALA A 122 14.63 -13.62 16.94
CA ALA A 122 15.91 -13.19 16.37
C ALA A 122 15.87 -13.11 14.83
N VAL A 123 15.09 -13.98 14.17
CA VAL A 123 14.92 -14.00 12.72
C VAL A 123 14.10 -12.80 12.25
N GLU A 124 12.94 -12.52 12.86
CA GLU A 124 12.16 -11.31 12.51
C GLU A 124 12.96 -10.03 12.75
N GLY A 125 13.67 -9.95 13.88
CA GLY A 125 14.55 -8.81 14.20
C GLY A 125 15.63 -8.60 13.14
N SER A 126 16.30 -9.67 12.71
CA SER A 126 17.32 -9.57 11.64
C SER A 126 16.72 -9.10 10.30
N GLY A 127 15.52 -9.55 9.96
CA GLY A 127 14.79 -9.12 8.77
C GLY A 127 14.46 -7.63 8.80
N ILE A 128 13.99 -7.12 9.94
CA ILE A 128 13.72 -5.68 10.14
C ILE A 128 14.99 -4.86 9.94
N VAL A 129 16.11 -5.28 10.54
CA VAL A 129 17.39 -4.58 10.40
C VAL A 129 17.83 -4.52 8.94
N LEU A 130 17.71 -5.62 8.20
CA LEU A 130 18.03 -5.67 6.77
C LEU A 130 17.15 -4.72 5.94
N ILE A 131 15.85 -4.65 6.22
CA ILE A 131 14.92 -3.74 5.54
C ILE A 131 15.29 -2.28 5.82
N VAL A 132 15.57 -1.93 7.08
CA VAL A 132 15.98 -0.58 7.49
C VAL A 132 17.29 -0.18 6.82
N LEU A 133 18.27 -1.09 6.75
CA LEU A 133 19.55 -0.86 6.05
C LEU A 133 19.33 -0.64 4.56
N ALA A 134 18.51 -1.46 3.89
CA ALA A 134 18.18 -1.28 2.48
C ALA A 134 17.53 0.09 2.21
N LEU A 135 16.56 0.49 3.04
CA LEU A 135 15.92 1.80 2.97
C LEU A 135 16.93 2.95 3.16
N ALA A 136 17.85 2.83 4.12
CA ALA A 136 18.87 3.83 4.39
C ALA A 136 19.85 3.99 3.22
N LEU A 137 20.32 2.88 2.64
CA LEU A 137 21.24 2.88 1.50
C LEU A 137 20.62 3.54 0.26
N VAL A 138 19.38 3.19 -0.07
CA VAL A 138 18.71 3.77 -1.24
C VAL A 138 18.38 5.25 -1.03
N SER A 139 18.03 5.64 0.21
CA SER A 139 17.81 7.05 0.56
C SER A 139 19.10 7.89 0.45
N ARG A 140 20.26 7.32 0.80
CA ARG A 140 21.57 7.99 0.72
C ARG A 140 22.02 8.23 -0.71
N LYS A 141 21.96 7.22 -1.59
CA LYS A 141 22.39 7.32 -2.99
C LYS A 141 21.65 8.43 -3.77
N LYS A 142 20.43 8.76 -3.34
CA LYS A 142 19.63 9.84 -3.93
C LYS A 142 20.05 11.23 -3.44
N LYS A 143 20.44 11.39 -2.17
CA LYS A 143 20.88 12.69 -1.64
C LYS A 143 22.11 13.18 -2.40
N GLU A 144 23.01 12.26 -2.75
CA GLU A 144 24.17 12.50 -3.62
C GLU A 144 23.75 12.86 -5.06
N ALA A 145 22.87 12.08 -5.70
CA ALA A 145 22.42 12.34 -7.07
C ALA A 145 21.67 13.68 -7.24
N VAL A 146 20.89 14.11 -6.24
CA VAL A 146 20.19 15.41 -6.24
C VAL A 146 21.14 16.56 -5.97
N SER A 147 22.18 16.35 -5.14
CA SER A 147 23.22 17.36 -4.88
C SER A 147 24.10 17.60 -6.10
N VAL A 148 24.45 16.54 -6.84
CA VAL A 148 25.30 16.64 -8.05
C VAL A 148 24.59 17.35 -9.20
N LYS A 149 23.26 17.23 -9.32
CA LYS A 149 22.49 17.89 -10.40
C LYS A 149 22.18 19.37 -10.13
N ARG A 150 22.51 19.88 -8.94
CA ARG A 150 22.29 21.29 -8.53
C ARG A 150 23.54 22.16 -8.63
N ILE A 151 24.70 21.54 -8.88
CA ILE A 151 25.99 22.21 -9.16
C ILE A 151 26.15 22.23 -10.68
#